data_AF-A0A100HK06-F1
#
_entry.id   AF-A0A100HK06-F1
#
_cell.length_a   1.000
_cell.length_b   1.000
_cell.length_c   1.000
_cell.angle_alpha   90.00
_cell.angle_beta   90.00
_cell.angle_gamma   90.00
#
_symmetry.space_group_name_H-M   'P 1'
#
loop_
_entity.id
_entity.type
_entity.pdbx_description
1 polymer ?
#
loop_
_entity_poly.entity_id
_entity_poly.type
_entity_poly.pdbx_seq_one_letter_code
_entity_poly.pdbx_strand_id
1 'polypeptide(L)' 'MITRATDMQNLLALVRKDPGRPANHYAVRLNLSHNYTRKLLAELAQLGELTSRTVRVYRAAVKS' A
#
# COMPACT_ATOMS: atom_id res chain seq x y z
N MET A 1 15.66 -15.55 6.83
CA MET A 1 15.63 -14.58 5.71
C MET A 1 14.17 -14.41 5.31
N ILE A 2 13.54 -13.29 5.65
CA ILE A 2 12.18 -13.01 5.14
C ILE A 2 12.35 -12.68 3.65
N THR A 3 11.68 -13.45 2.80
CA THR A 3 11.84 -13.32 1.35
C THR A 3 10.82 -12.35 0.79
N ARG A 4 11.15 -11.70 -0.32
CA ARG A 4 10.25 -10.80 -1.05
C ARG A 4 8.89 -11.43 -1.36
N ALA A 5 8.85 -12.73 -1.67
CA ALA A 5 7.61 -13.46 -1.90
C ALA A 5 6.73 -13.51 -0.64
N THR A 6 7.34 -13.73 0.53
CA THR A 6 6.66 -13.70 1.83
C THR A 6 6.10 -12.32 2.14
N ASP A 7 6.87 -11.25 1.90
CA ASP A 7 6.39 -9.87 2.11
C ASP A 7 5.18 -9.56 1.23
N MET A 8 5.21 -10.00 -0.03
CA MET A 8 4.14 -9.76 -1.00
C MET A 8 2.85 -10.49 -0.60
N GLN A 9 2.96 -11.75 -0.15
CA GLN A 9 1.82 -12.51 0.37
C GLN A 9 1.24 -11.88 1.64
N ASN A 10 2.08 -11.49 2.59
CA ASN A 10 1.65 -10.84 3.83
C ASN A 10 0.95 -9.50 3.55
N LEU A 11 1.49 -8.72 2.61
CA LEU A 11 0.90 -7.46 2.18
C LEU A 11 -0.46 -7.67 1.52
N LEU A 12 -0.57 -8.61 0.60
CA LEU A 12 -1.84 -8.94 -0.05
C LEU A 12 -2.90 -9.39 0.97
N ALA A 13 -2.53 -10.26 1.92
CA ALA A 13 -3.41 -10.71 2.98
C ALA A 13 -3.88 -9.54 3.87
N LEU A 14 -2.98 -8.60 4.20
CA LEU A 14 -3.32 -7.44 5.00
C LEU A 14 -4.25 -6.47 4.25
N VAL A 15 -4.01 -6.22 2.96
CA VAL A 15 -4.87 -5.37 2.12
C VAL A 15 -6.26 -5.99 1.98
N ARG A 16 -6.37 -7.31 1.86
CA ARG A 16 -7.67 -8.01 1.84
C ARG A 16 -8.42 -7.88 3.17
N LYS A 17 -7.70 -7.84 4.30
CA LYS A 17 -8.29 -7.68 5.64
C LYS A 17 -8.77 -6.26 5.93
N ASP A 18 -8.05 -5.24 5.49
CA ASP A 18 -8.39 -3.83 5.71
C ASP A 18 -8.19 -3.01 4.42
N PRO A 19 -9.09 -3.16 3.42
CA PRO A 19 -8.94 -2.55 2.11
C PRO A 19 -9.14 -1.03 2.14
N GLY A 20 -8.58 -0.35 1.13
CA GLY A 20 -8.77 1.11 0.96
C GLY A 20 -7.90 1.99 1.86
N ARG A 21 -7.01 1.41 2.67
CA ARG A 21 -6.02 2.16 3.46
C ARG A 21 -4.86 2.68 2.60
N PRO A 22 -4.21 3.79 3.00
CA PRO A 22 -3.03 4.30 2.31
C PRO A 22 -1.83 3.37 2.50
N ALA A 23 -0.89 3.39 1.54
CA ALA A 23 0.32 2.56 1.58
C ALA A 23 1.10 2.63 2.90
N ASN A 24 1.16 3.82 3.53
CA ASN A 24 1.84 4.03 4.80
C ASN A 24 1.23 3.21 5.94
N HIS A 25 -0.09 2.99 5.93
CA HIS A 25 -0.76 2.16 6.93
C HIS A 25 -0.20 0.73 6.90
N TYR A 26 -0.10 0.14 5.71
CA TYR A 26 0.40 -1.23 5.55
C TYR A 26 1.90 -1.34 5.84
N ALA A 27 2.68 -0.31 5.45
CA ALA A 27 4.12 -0.26 5.73
C ALA A 27 4.41 -0.34 7.24
N VAL A 28 3.68 0.44 8.05
CA VAL A 28 3.81 0.42 9.52
C VAL A 28 3.39 -0.93 10.10
N ARG A 29 2.26 -1.49 9.63
CA ARG A 29 1.75 -2.79 10.12
C ARG A 29 2.69 -3.96 9.86
N LEU A 30 3.43 -3.93 8.75
CA LEU A 30 4.36 -5.00 8.36
C LEU A 30 5.82 -4.70 8.72
N ASN A 31 6.08 -3.56 9.38
CA ASN A 31 7.43 -3.07 9.65
C ASN A 31 8.32 -3.02 8.40
N LEU A 32 7.76 -2.53 7.29
CA LEU A 32 8.43 -2.39 6.00
C LEU A 32 8.70 -0.91 5.69
N SER A 33 9.71 -0.64 4.85
CA SER A 33 9.94 0.74 4.40
C SER A 33 8.82 1.21 3.47
N HIS A 34 8.41 2.47 3.62
CA HIS A 34 7.35 3.09 2.80
C HIS A 34 7.59 2.92 1.30
N ASN A 35 8.84 3.10 0.84
CA ASN A 35 9.17 2.98 -0.57
C ASN A 35 9.04 1.54 -1.06
N TYR A 36 9.50 0.56 -0.27
CA TYR A 36 9.38 -0.84 -0.60
C TYR A 36 7.92 -1.30 -0.64
N THR A 37 7.11 -0.92 0.34
CA THR A 37 5.67 -1.23 0.34
C THR A 37 4.96 -0.66 -0.89
N ARG A 38 5.29 0.56 -1.32
CA ARG A 38 4.72 1.13 -2.55
C ARG A 38 5.10 0.32 -3.81
N LYS A 39 6.33 -0.18 -3.90
CA LYS A 39 6.75 -1.06 -5.01
C LYS A 39 5.96 -2.37 -5.00
N LEU A 40 5.82 -3.01 -3.84
CA LEU A 40 5.04 -4.25 -3.71
C LEU A 40 3.55 -4.05 -4.06
N LEU A 41 2.94 -2.94 -3.62
CA LEU A 41 1.56 -2.61 -3.99
C LEU A 41 1.40 -2.37 -5.50
N ALA A 42 2.38 -1.72 -6.13
CA ALA A 42 2.37 -1.50 -7.57
C ALA A 42 2.52 -2.81 -8.35
N GLU A 43 3.39 -3.71 -7.90
CA GLU A 43 3.57 -5.05 -8.48
C GLU A 43 2.30 -5.90 -8.34
N LEU A 44 1.69 -5.92 -7.16
CA LEU A 44 0.40 -6.60 -6.93
C LEU A 44 -0.71 -6.02 -7.82
N ALA A 45 -0.70 -4.71 -8.08
CA ALA A 45 -1.65 -4.10 -9.01
C ALA A 45 -1.37 -4.49 -10.48
N GLN A 46 -0.10 -4.57 -10.89
CA GLN A 46 0.30 -5.03 -12.23
C GLN A 46 -0.08 -6.49 -12.46
N LEU A 47 0.01 -7.32 -11.43
CA LEU A 47 -0.43 -8.73 -11.46
C LEU A 47 -1.96 -8.89 -11.46
N GLY A 48 -2.73 -7.81 -11.31
CA GLY A 48 -4.20 -7.85 -11.24
C GLY A 48 -4.75 -8.26 -9.88
N GLU A 49 -3.90 -8.49 -8.87
CA GLU A 49 -4.30 -8.88 -7.51
C GLU A 49 -4.93 -7.71 -6.73
N LEU A 50 -4.60 -6.47 -7.10
CA LEU A 50 -5.11 -5.25 -6.46
C LEU A 50 -5.58 -4.26 -7.51
N THR A 51 -6.64 -3.52 -7.19
CA THR A 51 -7.05 -2.33 -7.96
C THR A 51 -6.71 -1.07 -7.19
N SER A 52 -5.93 -0.19 -7.81
CA SER A 52 -5.62 1.11 -7.21
C SER A 52 -6.80 2.06 -7.44
N ARG A 53 -7.33 2.65 -6.38
CA ARG A 53 -8.27 3.78 -6.47
C ARG A 53 -7.61 5.02 -5.89
N THR A 54 -7.51 6.06 -6.69
CA THR A 54 -6.95 7.34 -6.26
C THR A 54 -7.99 8.07 -5.40
N VAL A 55 -7.66 8.33 -4.14
CA VAL A 55 -8.52 9.13 -3.26
C VAL A 55 -8.24 10.61 -3.56
N ARG A 56 -9.28 11.36 -3.93
CA ARG A 56 -9.19 12.83 -4.13
C ARG A 56 -9.14 13.50 -2.75
N VAL A 57 -8.04 14.20 -2.46
CA VAL A 57 -7.84 14.92 -1.19
C VAL A 57 -8.02 16.42 -1.44
N TYR A 58 -8.96 17.05 -0.74
CA TYR A 58 -9.15 18.50 -0.75
C TYR A 58 -8.32 19.14 0.36
N ARG A 59 -7.70 20.29 0.08
CA ARG A 59 -6.95 21.10 1.05
C ARG A 59 -7.50 22.52 1.04
N ALA A 60 -7.51 23.16 2.20
CA ALA A 60 -7.88 24.57 2.31
C ALA A 60 -6.91 25.43 1.48
N ALA A 61 -7.44 26.35 0.67
CA ALA A 61 -6.63 27.36 0.00
C ALA A 61 -6.27 28.44 1.03
N VAL A 62 -4.97 28.64 1.27
CA VAL A 62 -4.51 29.76 2.11
C VAL A 62 -4.59 31.02 1.24
N LYS A 63 -5.57 31.88 1.49
CA LYS A 63 -5.57 33.26 0.95
C LYS A 63 -4.59 34.07 1.79
N SER A 64 -3.49 34.52 1.17
CA SER A 64 -2.62 35.57 1.72
C SER A 64 -3.25 36.94 1.54
#